data_AF-A0A642V1X4-F1
#
_entry.id   AF-A0A642V1X4-F1
#
_cell.length_a   1.000
_cell.length_b   1.000
_cell.length_c   1.000
_cell.angle_alpha   90.00
_cell.angle_beta   90.00
_cell.angle_gamma   90.00
#
_symmetry.space_group_name_H-M   'P 1'
#
loop_
_entity.id
_entity.type
_entity.pdbx_description
1 polymer ?
#
loop_
_entity_poly.entity_id
_entity_poly.type
_entity_poly.pdbx_seq_one_letter_code
_entity_poly.pdbx_strand_id
1 'polypeptide(L)'
;MKSTQYLTIALTTLLGFSTAAPEPWSMTDTTCYKDCGRAMREFDKCQDSGHDYHNCVCNANSRFHTYYDKCNACPNYIFKKFSAGFRSAERECGLARL
;
A
#
# COMPACT_ATOMS: atom_id res chain seq x y z
N MET A 1 -16.26 -11.23 56.32
CA MET A 1 -15.24 -11.89 55.49
C MET A 1 -15.92 -12.93 54.62
N LYS A 2 -15.56 -13.00 53.32
CA LYS A 2 -16.14 -13.82 52.21
C LYS A 2 -17.50 -13.33 51.70
N SER A 3 -17.78 -13.25 50.41
CA SER A 3 -16.96 -13.48 49.22
C SER A 3 -17.64 -12.79 48.05
N THR A 4 -16.88 -11.89 47.43
CA THR A 4 -17.12 -11.25 46.14
C THR A 4 -17.08 -12.30 45.03
N GLN A 5 -18.17 -13.01 44.79
CA GLN A 5 -18.26 -14.01 43.71
C GLN A 5 -19.66 -14.05 43.08
N TYR A 6 -20.20 -12.89 42.72
CA TYR A 6 -21.21 -12.83 41.67
C TYR A 6 -20.72 -11.84 40.62
N LEU A 7 -19.81 -12.32 39.79
CA LEU A 7 -20.17 -12.81 38.47
C LEU A 7 -20.20 -11.61 37.51
N THR A 8 -18.97 -11.18 37.21
CA THR A 8 -18.50 -10.20 36.22
C THR A 8 -18.88 -10.58 34.78
N ILE A 9 -20.06 -11.16 34.56
CA ILE A 9 -20.53 -11.68 33.25
C ILE A 9 -21.62 -10.76 32.66
N ALA A 10 -21.92 -9.63 33.31
CA ALA A 10 -22.89 -8.65 32.82
C ALA A 10 -22.25 -7.46 32.07
N LEU A 11 -21.03 -7.59 31.54
CA LEU A 11 -20.32 -6.51 30.83
C LEU A 11 -19.79 -6.91 29.43
N THR A 12 -20.05 -8.12 28.94
CA THR A 12 -19.49 -8.60 27.67
C THR A 12 -20.37 -8.37 26.43
N THR A 13 -21.59 -7.86 26.59
CA THR A 13 -22.40 -7.37 25.46
C THR A 13 -22.32 -5.86 25.41
N LEU A 14 -21.58 -5.31 24.44
CA LEU A 14 -21.93 -4.11 23.65
C LEU A 14 -20.77 -3.54 22.83
N LEU A 15 -19.60 -4.17 22.82
CA LEU A 15 -18.64 -3.96 21.72
C LEU A 15 -18.84 -5.10 20.74
N GLY A 16 -19.88 -4.95 19.91
CA GLY A 16 -20.03 -5.73 18.70
C GLY A 16 -18.81 -5.46 17.84
N PHE A 17 -17.77 -6.28 18.00
CA PHE A 17 -16.75 -6.47 16.99
C PHE A 17 -17.50 -7.02 15.79
N SER A 18 -17.94 -6.10 14.93
CA SER A 18 -18.35 -6.43 13.59
C SER A 18 -17.13 -7.07 12.95
N THR A 19 -17.03 -8.40 13.02
CA THR A 19 -16.18 -9.15 12.11
C THR A 19 -16.88 -9.13 10.75
N ALA A 20 -17.06 -7.93 10.20
CA ALA A 20 -17.24 -7.77 8.78
C ALA A 20 -15.93 -8.28 8.20
N ALA A 21 -15.94 -9.50 7.66
CA ALA A 21 -14.85 -9.97 6.81
C ALA A 21 -14.61 -8.83 5.81
N PRO A 22 -13.41 -8.21 5.78
CA PRO A 22 -13.17 -7.06 4.93
C PRO A 22 -13.56 -7.48 3.52
N GLU A 23 -14.48 -6.73 2.93
CA GLU A 23 -15.03 -7.13 1.64
C GLU A 23 -13.87 -7.34 0.65
N PRO A 24 -13.96 -8.33 -0.26
CA PRO A 24 -12.83 -8.71 -1.11
C PRO A 24 -12.28 -7.52 -1.90
N TRP A 25 -13.13 -6.55 -2.28
CA TRP A 25 -12.70 -5.30 -2.89
C TRP A 25 -11.81 -4.47 -1.95
N SER A 26 -12.14 -4.36 -0.67
CA SER A 26 -11.36 -3.64 0.36
C SER A 26 -10.01 -4.31 0.68
N MET A 27 -9.93 -5.64 0.62
CA MET A 27 -8.64 -6.35 0.73
C MET A 27 -7.74 -6.14 -0.50
N THR A 28 -8.35 -6.13 -1.68
CA THR A 28 -7.64 -5.86 -2.95
C THR A 28 -7.14 -4.42 -2.97
N ASP A 29 -7.98 -3.47 -2.53
CA ASP A 29 -7.61 -2.08 -2.33
C ASP A 29 -6.45 -1.93 -1.35
N THR A 30 -6.52 -2.58 -0.19
CA THR A 30 -5.47 -2.52 0.84
C THR A 30 -4.13 -3.03 0.31
N THR A 31 -4.15 -4.08 -0.51
CA THR A 31 -2.95 -4.63 -1.15
C THR A 31 -2.38 -3.64 -2.16
N CYS A 32 -3.25 -3.07 -2.99
CA CYS A 32 -2.90 -2.02 -3.94
C CYS A 32 -2.30 -0.78 -3.30
N TYR A 33 -2.89 -0.26 -2.21
CA TYR A 33 -2.32 0.84 -1.45
C TYR A 33 -0.94 0.48 -0.88
N LYS A 34 -0.73 -0.76 -0.42
CA LYS A 34 0.57 -1.23 0.07
C LYS A 34 1.61 -1.32 -1.04
N ASP A 35 1.29 -1.90 -2.19
CA ASP A 35 2.20 -2.03 -3.32
C ASP A 35 2.55 -0.66 -3.91
N CYS A 36 1.56 0.21 -4.13
CA CYS A 36 1.79 1.60 -4.56
C CYS A 36 2.63 2.40 -3.56
N GLY A 37 2.34 2.27 -2.25
CA GLY A 37 3.14 2.92 -1.22
C GLY A 37 4.57 2.39 -1.15
N ARG A 38 4.77 1.09 -1.40
CA ARG A 38 6.10 0.49 -1.47
C ARG A 38 6.87 0.92 -2.72
N ALA A 39 6.21 1.03 -3.87
CA ALA A 39 6.79 1.60 -5.08
C ALA A 39 7.29 3.04 -4.85
N MET A 40 6.48 3.89 -4.20
CA MET A 40 6.92 5.26 -3.83
C MET A 40 8.13 5.25 -2.90
N ARG A 41 8.19 4.33 -1.94
CA ARG A 41 9.33 4.25 -1.02
C ARG A 41 10.61 3.77 -1.72
N GLU A 42 10.51 2.86 -2.70
CA GLU A 42 11.67 2.48 -3.51
C GLU A 42 12.07 3.62 -4.46
N PHE A 43 11.11 4.38 -4.99
CA PHE A 43 11.39 5.57 -5.78
C PHE A 43 12.17 6.62 -4.98
N ASP A 44 11.74 6.92 -3.75
CA ASP A 44 12.42 7.86 -2.84
C ASP A 44 13.87 7.43 -2.55
N LYS A 45 14.12 6.13 -2.33
CA LYS A 45 15.48 5.58 -2.20
C LYS A 45 16.32 5.75 -3.46
N CYS A 46 15.71 5.59 -4.63
CA CYS A 46 16.40 5.82 -5.89
C CYS A 46 16.75 7.31 -6.05
N GLN A 47 15.87 8.22 -5.64
CA GLN A 47 16.15 9.67 -5.66
C GLN A 47 17.33 10.03 -4.76
N ASP A 48 17.44 9.39 -3.59
CA ASP A 48 18.57 9.56 -2.67
C ASP A 48 19.89 8.99 -3.24
N SER A 49 19.83 8.04 -4.18
CA SER A 49 21.01 7.38 -4.76
C SER A 49 21.80 8.26 -5.75
N GLY A 50 21.30 9.42 -6.15
CA GLY A 50 22.02 10.39 -6.99
C GLY A 50 22.43 9.84 -8.36
N HIS A 51 23.71 9.46 -8.53
CA HIS A 51 24.28 9.00 -9.82
C HIS A 51 23.62 7.73 -10.37
N ASP A 52 23.11 6.84 -9.51
CA ASP A 52 22.44 5.60 -9.92
C ASP A 52 20.91 5.76 -10.03
N TYR A 53 20.37 6.99 -9.91
CA TYR A 53 18.93 7.23 -9.94
C TYR A 53 18.26 6.62 -11.19
N HIS A 54 18.79 6.90 -12.38
CA HIS A 54 18.22 6.42 -13.64
C HIS A 54 18.20 4.88 -13.70
N ASN A 55 19.30 4.22 -13.36
CA ASN A 55 19.33 2.75 -13.34
C ASN A 55 18.43 2.18 -12.24
N CYS A 56 18.35 2.82 -11.08
CA CYS A 56 17.51 2.39 -9.97
C CYS A 56 16.01 2.48 -10.31
N VAL A 57 15.58 3.54 -11.01
CA VAL A 57 14.17 3.75 -11.35
C VAL A 57 13.77 3.11 -12.69
N CYS A 58 14.64 3.14 -13.71
CA CYS A 58 14.29 2.70 -15.08
C CYS A 58 14.66 1.27 -15.40
N ASN A 59 15.47 0.60 -14.59
CA ASN A 59 15.75 -0.80 -14.81
C ASN A 59 14.49 -1.62 -14.55
N ALA A 60 14.05 -2.40 -15.53
CA ALA A 60 12.88 -3.28 -15.43
C ALA A 60 13.00 -4.33 -14.31
N ASN A 61 14.23 -4.67 -13.92
CA ASN A 61 14.52 -5.58 -12.81
C ASN A 61 14.65 -4.87 -11.45
N SER A 62 14.43 -3.56 -11.40
CA SER A 62 14.52 -2.81 -10.15
C SER A 62 13.36 -3.14 -9.21
N ARG A 63 13.60 -2.90 -7.92
CA ARG A 63 12.54 -3.03 -6.91
C ARG A 63 11.42 -2.03 -7.16
N PHE A 64 11.75 -0.83 -7.63
CA PHE A 64 10.75 0.15 -8.02
C PHE A 64 9.79 -0.43 -9.07
N HIS A 65 10.33 -0.97 -10.18
CA HIS A 65 9.50 -1.55 -11.24
C HIS A 65 8.63 -2.70 -10.75
N THR A 66 9.19 -3.59 -9.93
CA THR A 66 8.44 -4.73 -9.35
C THR A 66 7.18 -4.31 -8.60
N TYR A 67 7.24 -3.21 -7.83
CA TYR A 67 6.08 -2.71 -7.09
C TYR A 67 5.24 -1.74 -7.92
N TYR A 68 5.85 -0.97 -8.82
CA TYR A 68 5.16 -0.05 -9.73
C TYR A 68 4.25 -0.83 -10.70
N ASP A 69 4.70 -1.95 -11.27
CA ASP A 69 3.87 -2.81 -12.13
C ASP A 69 2.64 -3.35 -11.38
N LYS A 70 2.83 -3.81 -10.14
CA LYS A 70 1.71 -4.24 -9.28
C LYS A 70 0.75 -3.09 -8.98
N CYS A 71 1.29 -1.91 -8.69
CA CYS A 71 0.51 -0.69 -8.49
C CYS A 71 -0.22 -0.26 -9.76
N ASN A 72 0.38 -0.44 -10.94
CA ASN A 72 -0.22 -0.09 -12.21
C ASN A 72 -1.43 -0.99 -12.54
N ALA A 73 -1.33 -2.28 -12.20
CA ALA A 73 -2.42 -3.25 -12.29
C ALA A 73 -3.59 -2.95 -11.33
N CYS A 74 -3.40 -2.07 -10.34
CA CYS A 74 -4.45 -1.67 -9.42
C CYS A 74 -5.50 -0.76 -10.07
N PRO A 75 -6.73 -0.73 -9.52
CA PRO A 75 -7.78 0.10 -10.07
C PRO A 75 -7.39 1.58 -10.14
N ASN A 76 -7.93 2.26 -11.16
CA ASN A 76 -7.43 3.57 -11.58
C ASN A 76 -7.50 4.63 -10.48
N TYR A 77 -8.52 4.56 -9.60
CA TYR A 77 -8.68 5.49 -8.47
C TYR A 77 -7.60 5.37 -7.39
N ILE A 78 -7.01 4.19 -7.18
CA ILE A 78 -5.86 4.02 -6.28
C ILE A 78 -4.62 4.59 -6.94
N PHE A 79 -4.29 4.09 -8.13
CA PHE A 79 -3.08 4.52 -8.83
C PHE A 79 -3.04 6.04 -9.02
N LYS A 80 -4.17 6.69 -9.35
CA LYS A 80 -4.23 8.15 -9.47
C LYS A 80 -3.77 8.89 -8.22
N LYS A 81 -4.01 8.35 -7.02
CA LYS A 81 -3.53 8.95 -5.76
C LYS A 81 -2.00 8.97 -5.66
N PHE A 82 -1.32 8.04 -6.30
CA PHE A 82 0.14 7.92 -6.29
C PHE A 82 0.80 8.43 -7.57
N SER A 83 0.04 8.54 -8.68
CA SER A 83 0.54 8.97 -10.00
C SER A 83 1.32 10.29 -9.97
N ALA A 84 0.91 11.23 -9.12
CA ALA A 84 1.63 12.50 -8.97
C ALA A 84 3.08 12.31 -8.48
N GLY A 85 3.31 11.34 -7.59
CA GLY A 85 4.65 10.99 -7.10
C GLY A 85 5.49 10.23 -8.13
N PHE A 86 4.85 9.44 -8.99
CA PHE A 86 5.53 8.69 -10.05
C PHE A 86 5.83 9.51 -11.30
N ARG A 87 5.25 10.70 -11.48
CA ARG A 87 5.46 11.54 -12.68
C ARG A 87 6.92 11.73 -13.08
N SER A 88 7.82 11.90 -12.11
CA SER A 88 9.25 12.04 -12.39
C SER A 88 9.86 10.75 -12.90
N ALA A 89 9.53 9.60 -12.28
CA ALA A 89 9.93 8.28 -12.76
C ALA A 89 9.36 7.98 -14.15
N GLU A 90 8.07 8.26 -14.36
CA GLU A 90 7.36 8.04 -15.62
C GLU A 90 7.98 8.84 -16.76
N ARG A 91 8.38 10.08 -16.50
CA ARG A 91 9.04 10.94 -17.48
C ARG A 91 10.49 10.53 -17.75
N GLU A 92 11.23 10.12 -16.72
CA GLU A 92 12.62 9.68 -16.82
C GLU A 92 12.74 8.36 -17.61
N CYS A 93 11.87 7.41 -17.30
CA CYS A 93 11.96 6.04 -17.81
C CYS A 93 10.99 5.75 -18.97
N GLY A 94 10.17 6.73 -19.35
CA GLY A 94 9.14 6.56 -20.38
C GLY A 94 8.02 5.59 -19.97
N LEU A 95 7.73 5.49 -18.66
CA LEU A 95 6.65 4.64 -18.17
C LEU A 95 5.33 5.34 -18.45
N ALA A 96 4.53 4.74 -19.32
CA ALA A 96 3.16 5.14 -19.54
C ALA A 96 2.25 4.04 -19.00
N ARG A 97 1.18 4.47 -18.34
CA ARG A 97 0.08 3.58 -17.98
C ARG A 97 -0.49 2.98 -19.28
N LEU A 98 -0.27 1.67 -19.49
CA LEU A 98 -0.95 0.90 -20.54
C LEU A 98 -2.47 0.90 -20.31
#